data_AF-A0A7C4GLR4-F1
#
_entry.id   AF-A0A7C4GLR4-F1
#
_cell.length_a   1.000
_cell.length_b   1.000
_cell.length_c   1.000
_cell.angle_alpha   90.00
_cell.angle_beta   90.00
_cell.angle_gamma   90.00
#
_symmetry.space_group_name_H-M   'P 1'
#
loop_
_entity.id
_entity.type
_entity.pdbx_description
1 polymer ?
#
loop_
_entity_poly.entity_id
_entity_poly.type
_entity_poly.pdbx_seq_one_letter_code
_entity_poly.pdbx_strand_id
1 'polypeptide(L)'
;MDSLEPVKSFTDMLKMYAQLLDFMAEVEEEHGKRFDEVLKEVLSTATLLELHEELPPDVYSELMASLLRLTTLTSSVQNPLLLPATEKRRVASELRKVIASLERIVEKVRELKGKG
;
A
#
# COMPACT_ATOMS: atom_id res chain seq x y z
N MET A 1 -13.32 -34.45 1.19
CA MET A 1 -12.46 -33.28 0.90
C MET A 1 -11.71 -33.62 -0.36
N ASP A 2 -11.88 -32.83 -1.42
CA ASP A 2 -11.19 -33.06 -2.70
C ASP A 2 -9.68 -32.91 -2.47
N SER A 3 -8.90 -33.90 -2.91
CA SER A 3 -7.44 -33.92 -2.71
C SER A 3 -6.71 -32.84 -3.52
N LEU A 4 -7.40 -32.20 -4.49
CA LEU A 4 -6.84 -31.15 -5.32
C LEU A 4 -7.11 -29.71 -4.82
N GLU A 5 -7.97 -29.54 -3.80
CA GLU A 5 -8.29 -28.21 -3.23
C GLU A 5 -7.03 -27.41 -2.77
N PRO A 6 -6.04 -28.02 -2.09
CA PRO A 6 -4.81 -27.31 -1.73
C PRO A 6 -4.00 -26.85 -2.96
N VAL A 7 -3.97 -27.66 -4.03
CA VAL A 7 -3.27 -27.33 -5.27
C VAL A 7 -3.94 -26.15 -5.99
N LYS A 8 -5.27 -26.13 -5.99
CA LYS A 8 -6.05 -25.01 -6.53
C LYS A 8 -5.79 -23.73 -5.76
N SER A 9 -5.87 -23.77 -4.43
CA SER A 9 -5.58 -22.62 -3.56
C SER A 9 -4.15 -22.09 -3.76
N PHE A 10 -3.18 -22.98 -3.90
CA PHE A 10 -1.80 -22.61 -4.18
C PHE A 10 -1.65 -21.96 -5.56
N THR A 11 -2.34 -22.50 -6.57
CA THR A 11 -2.36 -21.93 -7.94
C THR A 11 -2.95 -20.52 -7.95
N ASP A 12 -4.04 -20.29 -7.21
CA ASP A 12 -4.65 -18.95 -7.11
C ASP A 12 -3.71 -17.95 -6.40
N MET A 13 -2.96 -18.40 -5.39
CA MET A 13 -1.90 -17.59 -4.77
C MET A 13 -0.78 -17.24 -5.75
N LEU A 14 -0.34 -18.17 -6.60
CA LEU A 14 0.67 -17.90 -7.63
C LEU A 14 0.17 -16.88 -8.66
N LYS A 15 -1.11 -16.92 -9.05
CA LYS A 15 -1.70 -15.92 -9.94
C LYS A 15 -1.68 -14.52 -9.32
N MET A 16 -2.05 -14.41 -8.04
CA MET A 16 -1.98 -13.12 -7.32
C MET A 16 -0.55 -12.59 -7.25
N TYR A 17 0.43 -13.47 -7.08
CA TYR A 17 1.84 -13.07 -7.06
C TYR A 17 2.32 -12.59 -8.43
N ALA A 18 1.92 -13.26 -9.52
CA ALA A 18 2.21 -12.80 -10.88
C ALA A 18 1.61 -11.40 -11.15
N GLN A 19 0.34 -11.18 -10.78
CA GLN A 19 -0.32 -9.87 -10.91
C GLN A 19 0.40 -8.76 -10.13
N LEU A 20 0.94 -9.07 -8.95
CA LEU A 20 1.73 -8.11 -8.17
C LEU A 20 3.03 -7.74 -8.89
N LEU A 21 3.71 -8.72 -9.50
CA LEU A 21 4.94 -8.48 -10.27
C LEU A 21 4.67 -7.66 -11.52
N ASP A 22 3.57 -7.96 -12.25
CA ASP A 22 3.16 -7.19 -13.42
C ASP A 22 2.91 -5.73 -13.05
N PHE A 23 2.16 -5.48 -11.96
CA PHE A 23 1.94 -4.11 -11.46
C PHE A 23 3.25 -3.40 -11.08
N MET A 24 4.19 -4.10 -10.42
CA MET A 24 5.49 -3.51 -10.11
C MET A 24 6.23 -3.12 -11.39
N ALA A 25 6.25 -3.99 -12.40
CA ALA A 25 6.89 -3.72 -13.68
C ALA A 25 6.26 -2.54 -14.41
N GLU A 26 4.92 -2.43 -14.44
CA GLU A 26 4.21 -1.29 -15.01
C GLU A 26 4.64 0.03 -14.34
N VAL A 27 4.70 0.06 -13.00
CA VAL A 27 5.16 1.24 -12.25
C VAL A 27 6.62 1.58 -12.57
N GLU A 28 7.49 0.57 -12.69
CA GLU A 28 8.90 0.76 -13.06
C GLU A 28 9.05 1.34 -14.47
N GLU A 29 8.27 0.84 -15.43
CA GLU A 29 8.23 1.33 -16.82
C GLU A 29 7.71 2.77 -16.89
N GLU A 30 6.64 3.10 -16.16
CA GLU A 30 6.06 4.45 -16.10
C GLU A 30 7.04 5.49 -15.53
N HIS A 31 7.81 5.12 -14.51
CA HIS A 31 8.69 6.04 -13.78
C HIS A 31 10.16 5.96 -14.23
N GLY A 32 10.54 4.95 -15.01
CA GLY A 32 11.91 4.67 -15.43
C GLY A 32 12.87 4.36 -14.27
N LYS A 33 12.34 3.89 -13.14
CA LYS A 33 13.07 3.62 -11.89
C LYS A 33 12.64 2.28 -11.32
N ARG A 34 13.46 1.68 -10.45
CA ARG A 34 13.05 0.45 -9.74
C ARG A 34 11.92 0.74 -8.76
N PHE A 35 11.04 -0.23 -8.52
CA PHE A 35 9.85 -0.05 -7.70
C PHE A 35 10.21 0.37 -6.27
N ASP A 36 11.31 -0.17 -5.72
CA ASP A 36 11.79 0.23 -4.39
C ASP A 36 12.33 1.67 -4.35
N GLU A 37 12.82 2.20 -5.47
CA GLU A 37 13.23 3.60 -5.59
C GLU A 37 12.02 4.52 -5.66
N VAL A 38 10.99 4.14 -6.44
CA VAL A 38 9.71 4.86 -6.49
C VAL A 38 9.07 4.93 -5.10
N LEU A 39 9.03 3.81 -4.38
CA LEU A 39 8.52 3.79 -3.00
C LEU A 39 9.32 4.70 -2.05
N LYS A 40 10.66 4.71 -2.16
CA LYS A 40 11.51 5.58 -1.34
C LYS A 40 11.28 7.05 -1.64
N GLU A 41 11.05 7.40 -2.90
CA GLU A 41 10.76 8.77 -3.32
C GLU A 41 9.42 9.25 -2.76
N VAL A 42 8.35 8.44 -2.90
CA VAL A 42 7.03 8.73 -2.31
C VAL A 42 7.10 8.94 -0.80
N LEU A 43 7.98 8.21 -0.11
CA LEU A 43 8.17 8.30 1.34
C LEU A 43 9.36 9.20 1.74
N SER A 44 9.94 9.95 0.80
CA SER A 44 11.09 10.80 1.06
C SER A 44 10.70 12.02 1.86
N THR A 45 11.61 12.51 2.71
CA THR A 45 11.36 13.74 3.48
C THR A 45 11.04 14.94 2.58
N ALA A 46 11.66 15.02 1.39
CA ALA A 46 11.39 16.08 0.43
C ALA A 46 9.92 16.05 -0.04
N THR A 47 9.45 14.91 -0.52
CA THR A 47 8.06 14.73 -0.95
C THR A 47 7.08 14.96 0.19
N LEU A 48 7.40 14.51 1.41
CA LEU A 48 6.54 14.76 2.57
C LEU A 48 6.47 16.25 2.94
N LEU A 49 7.57 16.99 2.81
CA LEU A 49 7.57 18.44 3.02
C LEU A 49 6.78 19.18 1.94
N GLU A 50 6.92 18.80 0.67
CA GLU A 50 6.11 19.36 -0.41
C GLU A 50 4.61 19.13 -0.16
N LEU A 51 4.24 17.91 0.23
CA LEU A 51 2.85 17.59 0.59
C LEU A 51 2.37 18.36 1.83
N HIS A 52 3.24 18.68 2.77
CA HIS A 52 2.88 19.52 3.92
C HIS A 52 2.55 20.96 3.51
N GLU A 53 3.26 21.50 2.51
CA GLU A 53 3.02 22.85 1.99
C GLU A 53 1.76 22.92 1.11
N GLU A 54 1.47 21.86 0.35
CA GLU A 54 0.33 21.81 -0.57
C GLU A 54 -1.01 21.43 0.10
N LEU A 55 -0.98 20.65 1.18
CA LEU A 55 -2.17 20.05 1.75
C LEU A 55 -2.69 20.80 2.99
N PRO A 56 -4.02 20.88 3.17
CA PRO A 56 -4.60 21.35 4.41
C PRO A 56 -4.08 20.54 5.61
N PRO A 57 -3.87 21.17 6.79
CA PRO A 57 -3.28 20.51 7.95
C PRO A 57 -3.99 19.22 8.38
N ASP A 58 -5.32 19.15 8.25
CA ASP A 58 -6.10 17.97 8.58
C ASP A 58 -5.85 16.81 7.59
N VAL A 59 -5.73 17.10 6.30
CA VAL A 59 -5.44 16.12 5.24
C VAL A 59 -4.01 15.60 5.37
N TYR A 60 -3.04 16.49 5.60
CA TYR A 60 -1.65 16.10 5.82
C TYR A 60 -1.49 15.25 7.09
N SER A 61 -2.17 15.63 8.18
CA SER A 61 -2.16 14.83 9.42
C SER A 61 -2.76 13.44 9.22
N GLU A 62 -3.84 13.32 8.43
CA GLU A 62 -4.45 12.03 8.07
C GLU A 62 -3.49 11.17 7.22
N LEU A 63 -2.74 11.79 6.29
CA LEU A 63 -1.70 11.12 5.51
C LEU A 63 -0.59 10.58 6.42
N MET A 64 -0.04 11.42 7.31
CA MET A 64 1.02 11.01 8.24
C MET A 64 0.58 9.89 9.16
N ALA A 65 -0.63 9.97 9.71
CA ALA A 65 -1.19 8.89 10.52
C ALA A 65 -1.31 7.57 9.73
N SER A 66 -1.67 7.65 8.44
CA SER A 66 -1.79 6.48 7.56
C SER A 66 -0.43 5.84 7.27
N LEU A 67 0.60 6.65 6.99
CA LEU A 67 1.96 6.18 6.76
C LEU A 67 2.57 5.54 8.02
N LEU A 68 2.40 6.16 9.19
CA LEU A 68 2.86 5.59 10.47
C LEU A 68 2.18 4.27 10.81
N ARG A 69 0.89 4.11 10.47
CA ARG A 69 0.20 2.83 10.60
C ARG A 69 0.78 1.79 9.65
N LEU A 70 1.05 2.17 8.40
CA LEU A 70 1.65 1.27 7.41
C LEU A 70 3.01 0.75 7.88
N THR A 71 3.90 1.60 8.37
CA THR A 71 5.22 1.19 8.88
C THR A 71 5.13 0.23 10.08
N THR A 72 4.15 0.46 10.96
CA THR A 72 3.87 -0.43 12.10
C THR A 72 3.36 -1.80 11.63
N LEU A 73 2.56 -1.84 10.56
CA LEU A 73 2.05 -3.10 10.00
C LEU A 73 3.14 -3.87 9.27
N THR A 74 3.95 -3.22 8.42
CA THR A 74 4.97 -3.90 7.61
C THR A 74 6.11 -4.48 8.45
N SER A 75 6.50 -3.80 9.54
CA SER A 75 7.49 -4.33 10.51
C SER A 75 7.01 -5.61 11.21
N SER A 76 5.70 -5.80 11.35
CA SER A 76 5.09 -6.98 11.97
C SER A 76 4.91 -8.16 11.00
N VAL A 77 5.19 -7.97 9.70
CA VAL A 77 4.75 -8.88 8.61
C VAL A 77 5.92 -9.28 7.70
N GLN A 78 7.12 -9.42 8.26
CA GLN A 78 8.33 -9.79 7.49
C GLN A 78 8.17 -11.08 6.65
N ASN A 79 7.37 -12.04 7.12
CA ASN A 79 6.95 -13.18 6.32
C ASN A 79 5.47 -13.52 6.57
N PRO A 80 4.55 -13.07 5.70
CA PRO A 80 3.12 -13.32 5.85
C PRO A 80 2.76 -14.80 5.89
N LEU A 81 3.57 -15.68 5.29
CA LEU A 81 3.27 -17.12 5.22
C LEU A 81 3.32 -17.78 6.62
N LEU A 82 4.22 -17.30 7.48
CA LEU A 82 4.44 -17.84 8.83
C LEU A 82 3.45 -17.33 9.88
N LEU A 83 2.67 -16.30 9.56
CA LEU A 83 1.71 -15.74 10.50
C LEU A 83 0.53 -16.70 10.78
N PRO A 84 0.04 -16.80 12.03
CA PRO A 84 -1.22 -17.48 12.32
C PRO A 84 -2.39 -16.87 11.52
N ALA A 85 -3.43 -17.66 11.25
CA ALA A 85 -4.59 -17.20 10.48
C ALA A 85 -5.28 -15.97 11.11
N THR A 86 -5.32 -15.89 12.43
CA THR A 86 -5.85 -14.74 13.18
C THR A 86 -5.04 -13.47 12.92
N GLU A 87 -3.71 -13.57 12.99
CA GLU A 87 -2.81 -12.46 12.70
C GLU A 87 -2.89 -12.03 11.23
N LYS A 88 -2.93 -12.98 10.28
CA LYS A 88 -3.16 -12.69 8.85
C LYS A 88 -4.42 -11.86 8.65
N ARG A 89 -5.53 -12.23 9.30
CA ARG A 89 -6.81 -11.49 9.21
C ARG A 89 -6.74 -10.12 9.87
N ARG A 90 -6.09 -10.00 11.03
CA ARG A 90 -5.89 -8.72 11.72
C ARG A 90 -5.09 -7.76 10.84
N VAL A 91 -3.94 -8.20 10.33
CA VAL A 91 -3.09 -7.42 9.41
C VAL A 91 -3.86 -7.00 8.18
N ALA A 92 -4.58 -7.92 7.52
CA ALA A 92 -5.37 -7.59 6.34
C ALA A 92 -6.48 -6.56 6.64
N SER A 93 -7.12 -6.65 7.81
CA SER A 93 -8.11 -5.67 8.25
C SER A 93 -7.48 -4.29 8.44
N GLU A 94 -6.35 -4.20 9.14
CA GLU A 94 -5.66 -2.92 9.35
C GLU A 94 -5.12 -2.33 8.05
N LEU A 95 -4.60 -3.16 7.14
CA LEU A 95 -4.13 -2.71 5.82
C LEU A 95 -5.28 -2.11 5.00
N ARG A 96 -6.47 -2.73 5.01
CA ARG A 96 -7.66 -2.16 4.35
C ARG A 96 -8.05 -0.79 4.91
N LYS A 97 -7.91 -0.56 6.21
CA LYS A 97 -8.16 0.75 6.81
C LYS A 97 -7.15 1.80 6.33
N VAL A 98 -5.88 1.41 6.18
CA VAL A 98 -4.84 2.28 5.62
C VAL A 98 -5.17 2.62 4.17
N ILE A 99 -5.50 1.61 3.34
CA ILE A 99 -5.89 1.80 1.92
C ILE A 99 -7.05 2.79 1.82
N ALA A 100 -8.15 2.55 2.55
CA ALA A 100 -9.31 3.44 2.53
C ALA A 100 -9.01 4.87 3.03
N SER A 101 -7.98 5.03 3.87
CA SER A 101 -7.51 6.36 4.29
C SER A 101 -6.76 7.07 3.17
N LEU A 102 -5.83 6.36 2.51
CA LEU A 102 -5.05 6.89 1.40
C LEU A 102 -5.92 7.23 0.20
N GLU A 103 -6.89 6.39 -0.16
CA GLU A 103 -7.87 6.66 -1.23
C GLU A 103 -8.65 7.95 -0.95
N ARG A 104 -9.16 8.12 0.28
CA ARG A 104 -9.86 9.36 0.67
C ARG A 104 -8.96 10.59 0.59
N ILE A 105 -7.69 10.46 0.97
CA ILE A 105 -6.72 11.56 0.84
C ILE A 105 -6.53 11.92 -0.62
N VAL A 106 -6.28 10.94 -1.50
CA VAL A 106 -6.10 11.17 -2.95
C VAL A 106 -7.30 11.91 -3.54
N GLU A 107 -8.52 11.51 -3.21
CA GLU A 107 -9.73 12.19 -3.67
C GLU A 107 -9.82 13.63 -3.14
N LYS A 108 -9.55 13.87 -1.85
CA LYS A 108 -9.48 15.23 -1.29
C LYS A 108 -8.45 16.10 -2.01
N VAL A 109 -7.25 15.56 -2.31
CA VAL A 109 -6.21 16.29 -3.05
C VAL A 109 -6.69 16.62 -4.46
N ARG A 110 -7.32 15.68 -5.16
CA ARG A 110 -7.89 15.90 -6.50
C ARG A 110 -8.94 17.00 -6.49
N GLU A 111 -9.84 17.00 -5.51
CA GLU A 111 -10.85 18.05 -5.36
C GLU A 111 -10.24 19.43 -5.11
N LEU A 112 -9.17 19.51 -4.33
CA LEU A 112 -8.48 20.77 -4.05
C LEU A 112 -7.79 21.32 -5.31
N LYS A 113 -7.12 20.44 -6.09
CA LYS A 113 -6.43 20.83 -7.33
C LYS A 113 -7.38 21.11 -8.49
N GLY A 114 -8.56 20.50 -8.53
CA GLY A 114 -9.59 20.76 -9.55
C GLY A 114 -10.50 21.97 -9.29
N LYS A 115 -10.37 22.63 -8.14
CA LYS A 115 -11.13 23.83 -7.75
C LYS A 115 -10.33 25.14 -7.91
N GLY A 116 -9.10 25.08 -8.44
CA GLY A 116 -8.25 26.23 -8.79
C GLY A 116 -8.12 26.39 -10.30
#